data_AF-A0A1U7LW57-F1
#
_entry.id   AF-A0A1U7LW57-F1
#
_cell.length_a   1.000
_cell.length_b   1.000
_cell.length_c   1.000
_cell.angle_alpha   90.00
_cell.angle_beta   90.00
_cell.angle_gamma   90.00
#
_symmetry.space_group_name_H-M   'P 1'
#
loop_
_entity.id
_entity.type
_entity.pdbx_description
1 polymer ?
#
loop_
_entity_poly.entity_id
_entity_poly.type
_entity_poly.pdbx_seq_one_letter_code
_entity_poly.pdbx_strand_id
1 'polypeptide(L)'
;MLGRSARSPPVASPPARMRAIHKVAKVASCGILVCSAVYLSLAYYRRASPSPPARDYSTPRTFTLNVPDPMNPYRLRPKEIRMMTMLEASKKLRANQESHRVTRAKGIWRYDINALASNDPIEDDRIEHIIKASDDSDWTFYGIFDGHSGWYTSDTLKKNLVPYVARELDSVYKSSSTPIDQDITDAIKSGFVKLDNEIVNESVAKLLPNLTKSAAADLLMPALSGSCGLLAFFDSKTKQVHVACTGDSRAVLGTKDNSGVWIAKSLSVDQTGSNVEEAERIKREHPGEDKAVWRGRVLGSLEPTRAFGDAKYKWSNDVQRKLEHEYFGRRISDYCKTPPYVTAEPVVTTTKIDTSKESFMVMATDGLWECLTNEEAVGLVGRWLDQGSSRPNGWMPNWFAGNKEPLAKADPADKKTGQKDPHNTQKKKFAFEDDNAATHLIRNALGGNDKDQLCSLLSLPSPMSRNYRDDITITVVFFGDNGESSSKEEFIVKHGEFKAKI
;
A
#
# COMPACT_ATOMS: atom_id res chain seq x y z
N MET A 1 30.09 79.53 -60.33
CA MET A 1 31.43 80.13 -60.52
C MET A 1 32.36 79.60 -59.44
N LEU A 2 33.45 78.96 -59.87
CA LEU A 2 34.80 78.97 -59.27
C LEU A 2 34.98 78.74 -57.75
N GLY A 3 35.45 77.55 -57.38
CA GLY A 3 36.88 77.32 -57.09
C GLY A 3 37.45 77.57 -55.67
N ARG A 4 38.13 76.51 -55.16
CA ARG A 4 39.24 76.46 -54.16
C ARG A 4 38.88 76.71 -52.69
N SER A 5 39.55 76.16 -51.66
CA SER A 5 40.53 75.09 -51.47
C SER A 5 40.74 74.93 -49.94
N ALA A 6 40.80 73.68 -49.47
CA ALA A 6 41.45 73.13 -48.28
C ALA A 6 41.58 73.94 -46.96
N ARG A 7 41.07 73.34 -45.86
CA ARG A 7 41.86 72.88 -44.71
C ARG A 7 41.07 71.79 -43.94
N SER A 8 41.65 70.60 -43.84
CA SER A 8 41.14 69.48 -43.04
C SER A 8 41.48 69.65 -41.55
N PRO A 9 40.58 69.24 -40.63
CA PRO A 9 40.79 69.27 -39.19
C PRO A 9 41.54 68.01 -38.70
N PRO A 10 42.09 68.00 -37.47
CA PRO A 10 42.80 66.83 -36.94
C PRO A 10 41.80 65.70 -36.63
N VAL A 11 42.12 64.48 -37.07
CA VAL A 11 41.34 63.27 -36.75
C VAL A 11 41.70 62.81 -35.34
N ALA A 12 40.67 62.73 -34.50
CA ALA A 12 40.72 62.24 -33.14
C ALA A 12 41.07 60.75 -33.05
N SER A 13 41.76 60.39 -31.97
CA SER A 13 42.12 59.02 -31.58
C SER A 13 40.88 58.15 -31.27
N PRO A 14 40.88 56.85 -31.62
CA PRO A 14 39.76 55.95 -31.36
C PRO A 14 39.77 55.41 -29.91
N PRO A 15 38.60 55.12 -29.31
CA PRO A 15 38.45 54.80 -27.90
C PRO A 15 38.87 53.36 -27.56
N ALA A 16 39.21 53.17 -26.28
CA ALA A 16 39.83 52.01 -25.64
C ALA A 16 39.02 50.68 -25.60
N ARG A 17 38.24 50.35 -26.65
CA ARG A 17 37.42 49.12 -26.70
C ARG A 17 37.86 48.03 -27.67
N MET A 18 38.94 48.22 -28.45
CA MET A 18 39.39 47.23 -29.45
C MET A 18 40.64 46.41 -29.09
N ARG A 19 41.29 46.62 -27.92
CA ARG A 19 42.42 45.77 -27.49
C ARG A 19 42.03 44.60 -26.56
N ALA A 20 40.79 44.53 -26.09
CA ALA A 20 40.31 43.45 -25.23
C ALA A 20 39.85 42.20 -25.99
N ILE A 21 39.40 42.34 -27.25
CA ILE A 21 38.75 41.24 -27.98
C ILE A 21 39.78 40.22 -28.53
N HIS A 22 41.00 40.64 -28.83
CA HIS A 22 42.04 39.72 -29.34
C HIS A 22 42.80 38.93 -28.26
N LYS A 23 42.72 39.32 -26.97
CA LYS A 23 43.29 38.52 -25.86
C LYS A 23 42.30 37.48 -25.32
N VAL A 24 40.99 37.71 -25.42
CA VAL A 24 39.97 36.75 -24.97
C VAL A 24 39.85 35.54 -25.92
N ALA A 25 40.05 35.74 -27.22
CA ALA A 25 39.95 34.65 -28.21
C ALA A 25 41.06 33.58 -28.09
N LYS A 26 42.29 33.96 -27.70
CA LYS A 26 43.40 33.00 -27.48
C LYS A 26 43.28 32.21 -26.16
N VAL A 27 42.64 32.77 -25.13
CA VAL A 27 42.41 32.06 -23.85
C VAL A 27 41.23 31.10 -23.98
N ALA A 28 40.19 31.46 -24.73
CA ALA A 28 39.04 30.59 -24.98
C ALA A 28 39.39 29.35 -25.82
N SER A 29 40.26 29.49 -26.83
CA SER A 29 40.68 28.37 -27.69
C SER A 29 41.57 27.35 -26.95
N CYS A 30 42.38 27.80 -25.98
CA CYS A 30 43.18 26.89 -25.15
C CYS A 30 42.33 26.20 -24.06
N GLY A 31 41.33 26.89 -23.50
CA GLY A 31 40.39 26.32 -22.52
C GLY A 31 39.49 25.23 -23.09
N ILE A 32 39.02 25.37 -24.34
CA ILE A 32 38.18 24.37 -25.00
C ILE A 32 38.97 23.08 -25.31
N LEU A 33 40.25 23.19 -25.69
CA LEU A 33 41.11 22.01 -25.91
C LEU A 33 41.47 21.28 -24.61
N VAL A 34 41.71 22.00 -23.51
CA VAL A 34 41.98 21.38 -22.20
C VAL A 34 40.73 20.73 -21.61
N CYS A 35 39.54 21.35 -21.73
CA CYS A 35 38.29 20.73 -21.29
C CYS A 35 37.93 19.48 -22.13
N SER A 36 38.22 19.48 -23.43
CA SER A 36 37.96 18.32 -24.31
C SER A 36 38.90 17.14 -23.99
N ALA A 37 40.18 17.42 -23.70
CA ALA A 37 41.13 16.42 -23.27
C ALA A 37 40.77 15.84 -21.90
N VAL A 38 40.38 16.67 -20.92
CA VAL A 38 39.93 16.22 -19.60
C VAL A 38 38.63 15.40 -19.70
N TYR A 39 37.71 15.77 -20.58
CA TYR A 39 36.47 15.01 -20.81
C TYR A 39 36.73 13.66 -21.48
N LEU A 40 37.65 13.60 -22.45
CA LEU A 40 38.09 12.35 -23.08
C LEU A 40 38.90 11.47 -22.12
N SER A 41 39.74 12.05 -21.26
CA SER A 41 40.46 11.34 -20.19
C SER A 41 39.52 10.82 -19.10
N LEU A 42 38.48 11.57 -18.72
CA LEU A 42 37.44 11.12 -17.79
C LEU A 42 36.52 10.07 -18.40
N ALA A 43 36.21 10.16 -19.69
CA ALA A 43 35.47 9.13 -20.43
C ALA A 43 36.29 7.85 -20.61
N TYR A 44 37.61 7.99 -20.84
CA TYR A 44 38.55 6.87 -20.86
C TYR A 44 38.72 6.26 -19.46
N TYR A 45 38.88 7.04 -18.39
CA TYR A 45 38.93 6.54 -17.01
C TYR A 45 37.61 5.92 -16.54
N ARG A 46 36.45 6.42 -17.00
CA ARG A 46 35.15 5.76 -16.78
C ARG A 46 34.98 4.46 -17.56
N ARG A 47 35.64 4.31 -18.71
CA ARG A 47 35.71 3.04 -19.46
C ARG A 47 36.80 2.08 -18.94
N ALA A 48 37.86 2.60 -18.33
CA ALA A 48 39.05 1.86 -17.90
C ALA A 48 39.06 1.53 -16.40
N SER A 49 38.12 2.08 -15.62
CA SER A 49 37.85 1.56 -14.27
C SER A 49 37.07 0.25 -14.45
N PRO A 50 37.61 -0.92 -14.09
CA PRO A 50 36.81 -2.12 -14.04
C PRO A 50 35.61 -1.80 -13.15
N SER A 51 34.40 -1.96 -13.67
CA SER A 51 33.21 -2.05 -12.82
C SER A 51 33.56 -2.99 -11.67
N PRO A 52 33.29 -2.62 -10.40
CA PRO A 52 33.56 -3.51 -9.29
C PRO A 52 33.02 -4.89 -9.66
N PRO A 53 33.78 -5.97 -9.42
CA PRO A 53 33.36 -7.30 -9.81
C PRO A 53 31.92 -7.51 -9.34
N ALA A 54 31.09 -8.10 -10.21
CA ALA A 54 29.70 -8.36 -9.89
C ALA A 54 29.63 -8.97 -8.49
N ARG A 55 28.95 -8.28 -7.56
CA ARG A 55 28.88 -8.71 -6.16
C ARG A 55 28.30 -10.13 -6.13
N ASP A 56 29.03 -11.06 -5.52
CA ASP A 56 28.55 -12.43 -5.34
C ASP A 56 27.52 -12.48 -4.20
N TYR A 57 26.28 -12.85 -4.54
CA TYR A 57 25.16 -12.98 -3.60
C TYR A 57 24.83 -14.45 -3.28
N SER A 58 25.69 -15.39 -3.68
CA SER A 58 25.54 -16.82 -3.40
C SER A 58 26.09 -17.23 -2.03
N THR A 59 26.94 -16.38 -1.43
CA THR A 59 27.58 -16.64 -0.13
C THR A 59 26.97 -15.78 0.98
N PRO A 60 26.67 -16.37 2.17
CA PRO A 60 26.15 -15.61 3.30
C PRO A 60 27.15 -14.55 3.79
N ARG A 61 26.64 -13.37 4.15
CA ARG A 61 27.42 -12.27 4.75
C ARG A 61 26.86 -11.89 6.11
N THR A 62 27.49 -10.96 6.80
CA THR A 62 26.95 -10.36 8.02
C THR A 62 26.87 -8.84 7.89
N PHE A 63 25.94 -8.25 8.62
CA PHE A 63 25.89 -6.81 8.88
C PHE A 63 25.59 -6.57 10.35
N THR A 64 25.97 -5.40 10.86
CA THR A 64 25.84 -5.06 12.27
C THR A 64 24.72 -4.06 12.47
N LEU A 65 23.83 -4.32 13.43
CA LEU A 65 22.84 -3.37 13.93
C LEU A 65 23.07 -3.05 15.39
N ASN A 66 22.83 -1.80 15.75
CA ASN A 66 22.83 -1.37 17.15
C ASN A 66 21.45 -1.65 17.76
N VAL A 67 21.39 -2.56 18.73
CA VAL A 67 20.15 -2.98 19.39
C VAL A 67 20.19 -2.62 20.88
N PRO A 68 19.04 -2.34 21.52
CA PRO A 68 18.99 -2.12 22.96
C PRO A 68 19.58 -3.28 23.75
N ASP A 69 20.34 -2.96 24.81
CA ASP A 69 20.87 -3.94 25.74
C ASP A 69 19.70 -4.55 26.56
N PRO A 70 19.56 -5.88 26.63
CA PRO A 70 18.51 -6.53 27.42
C PRO A 70 18.49 -6.11 28.89
N MET A 71 19.63 -5.72 29.45
CA MET A 71 19.75 -5.29 30.86
C MET A 71 19.62 -3.77 31.02
N ASN A 72 19.78 -3.00 29.95
CA ASN A 72 19.61 -1.55 29.96
C ASN A 72 19.17 -1.03 28.59
N PRO A 73 17.86 -0.80 28.36
CA PRO A 73 17.34 -0.43 27.05
C PRO A 73 17.85 0.93 26.54
N TYR A 74 18.45 1.77 27.41
CA TYR A 74 19.07 3.04 27.03
C TYR A 74 20.50 2.89 26.49
N ARG A 75 21.10 1.69 26.60
CA ARG A 75 22.42 1.37 26.04
C ARG A 75 22.24 0.56 24.77
N LEU A 76 22.90 0.96 23.69
CA LEU A 76 22.95 0.19 22.44
C LEU A 76 24.17 -0.73 22.42
N ARG A 77 24.00 -1.96 21.92
CA ARG A 77 25.09 -2.90 21.65
C ARG A 77 25.06 -3.34 20.18
N PRO A 78 26.23 -3.54 19.54
CA PRO A 78 26.28 -4.11 18.20
C PRO A 78 25.82 -5.57 18.23
N LYS A 79 24.95 -5.93 17.29
CA LYS A 79 24.51 -7.30 17.02
C LYS A 79 24.80 -7.62 15.57
N GLU A 80 25.60 -8.65 15.33
CA GLU A 80 25.82 -9.19 14.00
C GLU A 80 24.62 -10.03 13.55
N ILE A 81 24.19 -9.81 12.32
CA ILE A 81 23.06 -10.50 11.69
C ILE A 81 23.57 -11.14 10.42
N ARG A 82 23.28 -12.44 10.25
CA ARG A 82 23.52 -13.14 8.99
C ARG A 82 22.57 -12.60 7.92
N MET A 83 23.17 -12.02 6.89
CA MET A 83 22.50 -11.61 5.67
C MET A 83 22.11 -12.84 4.85
N MET A 84 20.85 -12.90 4.44
CA MET A 84 20.34 -13.91 3.53
C MET A 84 21.05 -13.79 2.18
N THR A 85 21.30 -14.92 1.54
CA THR A 85 21.64 -14.95 0.11
C THR A 85 20.43 -14.54 -0.72
N MET A 86 20.64 -14.16 -1.99
CA MET A 86 19.51 -13.83 -2.88
C MET A 86 18.55 -14.99 -3.10
N LEU A 87 19.05 -16.23 -3.01
CA LEU A 87 18.22 -17.44 -3.11
C LEU A 87 17.33 -17.58 -1.88
N GLU A 88 17.88 -17.40 -0.68
CA GLU A 88 17.12 -17.43 0.58
C GLU A 88 16.09 -16.31 0.65
N ALA A 89 16.48 -15.09 0.26
CA ALA A 89 15.59 -13.93 0.18
C ALA A 89 14.42 -14.19 -0.79
N SER A 90 14.71 -14.69 -2.00
CA SER A 90 13.67 -15.01 -2.98
C SER A 90 12.78 -16.16 -2.52
N LYS A 91 13.32 -17.17 -1.84
CA LYS A 91 12.53 -18.25 -1.24
C LYS A 91 11.59 -17.71 -0.16
N LYS A 92 12.07 -16.79 0.70
CA LYS A 92 11.25 -16.16 1.74
C LYS A 92 10.13 -15.31 1.14
N LEU A 93 10.42 -14.48 0.13
CA LEU A 93 9.40 -13.67 -0.55
C LEU A 93 8.31 -14.51 -1.22
N ARG A 94 8.69 -15.67 -1.78
CA ARG A 94 7.76 -16.54 -2.52
C ARG A 94 7.04 -17.55 -1.64
N ALA A 95 7.31 -17.57 -0.33
CA ALA A 95 6.82 -18.61 0.57
C ALA A 95 5.29 -18.65 0.66
N ASN A 96 4.64 -17.47 0.61
CA ASN A 96 3.20 -17.31 0.77
C ASN A 96 2.50 -16.82 -0.51
N GLN A 97 3.17 -16.88 -1.66
CA GLN A 97 2.58 -16.40 -2.91
C GLN A 97 1.54 -17.39 -3.42
N GLU A 98 0.41 -16.89 -3.90
CA GLU A 98 -0.58 -17.70 -4.60
C GLU A 98 -1.12 -16.95 -5.81
N SER A 99 -1.52 -17.70 -6.82
CA SER A 99 -2.02 -17.16 -8.09
C SER A 99 -3.19 -18.01 -8.54
N HIS A 100 -4.34 -17.36 -8.68
CA HIS A 100 -5.62 -18.01 -8.86
C HIS A 100 -6.26 -17.48 -10.13
N ARG A 101 -6.55 -18.38 -11.08
CA ARG A 101 -7.38 -18.05 -12.25
C ARG A 101 -8.85 -18.10 -11.85
N VAL A 102 -9.63 -17.14 -12.33
CA VAL A 102 -11.06 -17.07 -12.07
C VAL A 102 -11.79 -17.54 -13.31
N THR A 103 -12.65 -18.55 -13.16
CA THR A 103 -13.39 -19.15 -14.29
C THR A 103 -14.87 -18.80 -14.26
N ARG A 104 -15.43 -18.60 -13.07
CA ARG A 104 -16.86 -18.32 -12.88
C ARG A 104 -17.22 -16.84 -12.96
N ALA A 105 -16.58 -16.00 -12.15
CA ALA A 105 -16.94 -14.58 -12.03
C ALA A 105 -16.48 -13.76 -13.25
N LYS A 106 -17.36 -13.67 -14.26
CA LYS A 106 -17.09 -12.95 -15.52
C LYS A 106 -16.55 -11.54 -15.28
N GLY A 107 -15.48 -11.18 -15.96
CA GLY A 107 -14.85 -9.86 -15.86
C GLY A 107 -13.64 -9.80 -14.93
N ILE A 108 -13.37 -10.87 -14.17
CA ILE A 108 -12.11 -11.11 -13.48
C ILE A 108 -11.53 -12.40 -14.04
N TRP A 109 -10.26 -12.41 -14.43
CA TRP A 109 -9.63 -13.61 -15.00
C TRP A 109 -8.53 -14.18 -14.10
N ARG A 110 -7.95 -13.37 -13.20
CA ARG A 110 -6.93 -13.80 -12.25
C ARG A 110 -6.87 -12.89 -11.04
N TYR A 111 -6.40 -13.41 -9.92
CA TYR A 111 -5.84 -12.61 -8.84
C TYR A 111 -4.56 -13.26 -8.29
N ASP A 112 -3.64 -12.42 -7.82
CA ASP A 112 -2.38 -12.80 -7.21
C ASP A 112 -2.31 -12.27 -5.78
N ILE A 113 -1.89 -13.11 -4.85
CA ILE A 113 -1.81 -12.76 -3.42
C ILE A 113 -0.44 -13.11 -2.87
N ASN A 114 0.00 -12.34 -1.88
CA ASN A 114 1.16 -12.67 -1.07
C ASN A 114 1.11 -11.91 0.27
N ALA A 115 1.77 -12.45 1.28
CA ALA A 115 1.92 -11.83 2.59
C ALA A 115 3.35 -12.04 3.13
N LEU A 116 3.92 -11.01 3.75
CA LEU A 116 5.23 -11.04 4.38
C LEU A 116 5.14 -10.47 5.80
N ALA A 117 5.38 -11.33 6.78
CA ALA A 117 5.37 -10.95 8.18
C ALA A 117 6.60 -10.11 8.60
N SER A 118 6.33 -9.15 9.47
CA SER A 118 7.22 -8.37 10.31
C SER A 118 7.01 -8.69 11.79
N ASN A 119 5.74 -8.86 12.19
CA ASN A 119 5.35 -9.34 13.51
C ASN A 119 5.37 -10.89 13.57
N ASP A 120 5.39 -11.44 14.79
CA ASP A 120 5.27 -12.88 15.02
C ASP A 120 4.34 -13.13 16.22
N PRO A 121 3.11 -13.62 16.00
CA PRO A 121 2.48 -13.87 14.70
C PRO A 121 2.26 -12.59 13.86
N ILE A 122 2.06 -12.75 12.56
CA ILE A 122 1.62 -11.67 11.66
C ILE A 122 0.26 -11.13 12.14
N GLU A 123 0.07 -9.80 12.11
CA GLU A 123 -1.20 -9.17 12.49
C GLU A 123 -2.11 -8.93 11.28
N ASP A 124 -1.55 -8.80 10.07
CA ASP A 124 -2.31 -8.77 8.82
C ASP A 124 -3.08 -10.08 8.54
N ASP A 125 -4.25 -9.94 7.91
CA ASP A 125 -4.97 -11.04 7.26
C ASP A 125 -5.68 -10.61 5.97
N ARG A 126 -6.25 -11.57 5.23
CA ARG A 126 -6.96 -11.34 3.96
C ARG A 126 -8.06 -12.36 3.72
N ILE A 127 -8.94 -12.07 2.75
CA ILE A 127 -9.99 -13.00 2.33
C ILE A 127 -10.36 -12.82 0.85
N GLU A 128 -10.62 -13.93 0.16
CA GLU A 128 -11.09 -13.95 -1.23
C GLU A 128 -12.29 -14.89 -1.36
N HIS A 129 -13.46 -14.38 -1.77
CA HIS A 129 -14.70 -15.17 -1.86
C HIS A 129 -15.44 -14.89 -3.17
N ILE A 130 -15.95 -15.94 -3.81
CA ILE A 130 -16.89 -15.85 -4.93
C ILE A 130 -18.21 -16.49 -4.50
N ILE A 131 -19.29 -15.71 -4.54
CA ILE A 131 -20.65 -16.12 -4.17
C ILE A 131 -21.50 -16.11 -5.44
N LYS A 132 -22.18 -17.22 -5.72
CA LYS A 132 -23.17 -17.28 -6.80
C LYS A 132 -24.40 -16.46 -6.39
N ALA A 133 -24.58 -15.29 -7.00
CA ALA A 133 -25.72 -14.41 -6.73
C ALA A 133 -26.96 -14.81 -7.53
N SER A 134 -26.78 -15.23 -8.79
CA SER A 134 -27.81 -15.83 -9.63
C SER A 134 -27.17 -16.79 -10.64
N ASP A 135 -27.93 -17.35 -11.57
CA ASP A 135 -27.38 -18.25 -12.60
C ASP A 135 -26.36 -17.54 -13.52
N ASP A 136 -26.54 -16.25 -13.76
CA ASP A 136 -25.72 -15.44 -14.67
C ASP A 136 -24.89 -14.35 -13.97
N SER A 137 -24.89 -14.31 -12.64
CA SER A 137 -24.21 -13.28 -11.85
C SER A 137 -23.51 -13.87 -10.64
N ASP A 138 -22.31 -13.36 -10.37
CA ASP A 138 -21.51 -13.71 -9.21
C ASP A 138 -21.10 -12.42 -8.49
N TRP A 139 -20.98 -12.55 -7.18
CA TRP A 139 -20.47 -11.55 -6.28
C TRP A 139 -19.08 -11.96 -5.82
N THR A 140 -18.10 -11.14 -6.11
CA THR A 140 -16.72 -11.40 -5.70
C THR A 140 -16.30 -10.43 -4.62
N PHE A 141 -15.69 -10.94 -3.56
CA PHE A 141 -15.17 -10.17 -2.45
C PHE A 141 -13.66 -10.39 -2.32
N TYR A 142 -12.93 -9.29 -2.15
CA TYR A 142 -11.52 -9.28 -1.78
C TYR A 142 -11.36 -8.39 -0.55
N GLY A 143 -10.79 -8.92 0.52
CA GLY A 143 -10.58 -8.19 1.77
C GLY A 143 -9.12 -8.21 2.20
N ILE A 144 -8.66 -7.08 2.74
CA ILE A 144 -7.36 -6.89 3.39
C ILE A 144 -7.61 -6.32 4.78
N PHE A 145 -6.99 -6.91 5.80
CA PHE A 145 -7.21 -6.58 7.20
C PHE A 145 -5.86 -6.36 7.88
N ASP A 146 -5.51 -5.09 8.11
CA ASP A 146 -4.30 -4.71 8.85
C ASP A 146 -4.61 -4.79 10.35
N GLY A 147 -4.02 -5.74 11.07
CA GLY A 147 -4.30 -5.94 12.49
C GLY A 147 -3.31 -5.16 13.36
N HIS A 148 -3.77 -4.73 14.54
CA HIS A 148 -2.87 -4.13 15.53
C HIS A 148 -3.24 -4.49 16.96
N SER A 149 -2.20 -4.53 17.82
CA SER A 149 -2.33 -4.99 19.22
C SER A 149 -2.83 -6.43 19.32
N GLY A 150 -2.43 -7.28 18.37
CA GLY A 150 -2.84 -8.66 18.20
C GLY A 150 -3.63 -8.88 16.91
N TRP A 151 -3.53 -10.10 16.38
CA TRP A 151 -4.18 -10.57 15.14
C TRP A 151 -5.66 -10.95 15.30
N TYR A 152 -6.23 -10.85 16.50
CA TYR A 152 -7.55 -11.39 16.80
C TYR A 152 -8.68 -10.69 16.04
N THR A 153 -8.59 -9.37 15.87
CA THR A 153 -9.62 -8.62 15.12
C THR A 153 -9.53 -8.95 13.63
N SER A 154 -8.34 -8.91 13.02
CA SER A 154 -8.15 -9.21 11.60
C SER A 154 -8.60 -10.64 11.24
N ASP A 155 -8.29 -11.63 12.07
CA ASP A 155 -8.79 -13.01 11.91
C ASP A 155 -10.31 -13.11 12.09
N THR A 156 -10.90 -12.31 12.98
CA THR A 156 -12.37 -12.22 13.11
C THR A 156 -13.00 -11.63 11.85
N LEU A 157 -12.41 -10.58 11.27
CA LEU A 157 -12.90 -9.96 10.03
C LEU A 157 -12.82 -10.92 8.85
N LYS A 158 -11.70 -11.63 8.69
CA LYS A 158 -11.54 -12.67 7.66
C LYS A 158 -12.67 -13.69 7.67
N LYS A 159 -13.08 -14.14 8.85
CA LYS A 159 -14.12 -15.17 9.00
C LYS A 159 -15.53 -14.63 8.79
N ASN A 160 -15.79 -13.38 9.17
CA ASN A 160 -17.17 -12.92 9.39
C ASN A 160 -17.59 -11.73 8.52
N LEU A 161 -16.66 -10.90 8.02
CA LEU A 161 -17.03 -9.65 7.34
C LEU A 161 -17.81 -9.91 6.04
N VAL A 162 -17.33 -10.81 5.19
CA VAL A 162 -18.02 -11.16 3.94
C VAL A 162 -19.42 -11.72 4.21
N PRO A 163 -19.65 -12.70 5.12
CA PRO A 163 -20.98 -13.14 5.50
C PRO A 163 -21.93 -12.01 5.94
N TYR A 164 -21.43 -11.07 6.77
CA TYR A 164 -22.22 -9.93 7.23
C TYR A 164 -22.64 -9.03 6.07
N VAL A 165 -21.69 -8.62 5.23
CA VAL A 165 -21.95 -7.75 4.08
C VAL A 165 -22.84 -8.44 3.05
N ALA A 166 -22.57 -9.71 2.72
CA ALA A 166 -23.35 -10.47 1.75
C ALA A 166 -24.82 -10.63 2.16
N ARG A 167 -25.11 -10.77 3.46
CA ARG A 167 -26.50 -10.83 3.97
C ARG A 167 -27.26 -9.53 3.75
N GLU A 168 -26.61 -8.39 4.02
CA GLU A 168 -27.22 -7.07 3.83
C GLU A 168 -27.44 -6.79 2.34
N LEU A 169 -26.47 -7.15 1.48
CA LEU A 169 -26.61 -7.07 0.02
C LEU A 169 -27.73 -7.96 -0.51
N ASP A 170 -27.84 -9.20 -0.03
CA ASP A 170 -28.92 -10.13 -0.43
C ASP A 170 -30.31 -9.55 -0.15
N SER A 171 -30.50 -8.82 0.95
CA SER A 171 -31.76 -8.12 1.22
C SER A 171 -32.05 -7.04 0.17
N VAL A 172 -31.04 -6.25 -0.19
CA VAL A 172 -31.17 -5.18 -1.20
C VAL A 172 -31.48 -5.77 -2.58
N TYR A 173 -30.74 -6.78 -3.03
CA TYR A 173 -30.92 -7.40 -4.34
C TYR A 173 -32.19 -8.26 -4.46
N LYS A 174 -32.76 -8.75 -3.34
CA LYS A 174 -34.10 -9.36 -3.33
C LYS A 174 -35.21 -8.33 -3.49
N SER A 175 -35.01 -7.12 -2.96
CA SER A 175 -36.00 -6.04 -3.06
C SER A 175 -36.01 -5.38 -4.43
N SER A 176 -34.87 -5.35 -5.13
CA SER A 176 -34.71 -4.76 -6.46
C SER A 176 -33.71 -5.55 -7.30
N SER A 177 -34.08 -5.87 -8.54
CA SER A 177 -33.17 -6.54 -9.50
C SER A 177 -32.10 -5.61 -10.07
N THR A 178 -32.27 -4.30 -9.87
CA THR A 178 -31.31 -3.23 -10.20
C THR A 178 -31.26 -2.23 -9.04
N PRO A 179 -30.61 -2.59 -7.92
CA PRO A 179 -30.45 -1.68 -6.80
C PRO A 179 -29.72 -0.40 -7.22
N ILE A 180 -30.07 0.72 -6.61
CA ILE A 180 -29.29 1.95 -6.79
C ILE A 180 -28.00 1.88 -5.95
N ASP A 181 -26.98 2.61 -6.37
CA ASP A 181 -25.65 2.61 -5.75
C ASP A 181 -25.67 2.94 -4.24
N GLN A 182 -26.59 3.83 -3.83
CA GLN A 182 -26.75 4.21 -2.43
C GLN A 182 -27.21 3.04 -1.56
N ASP A 183 -28.17 2.23 -2.03
CA ASP A 183 -28.68 1.07 -1.27
C ASP A 183 -27.58 0.01 -1.07
N ILE A 184 -26.75 -0.20 -2.10
CA ILE A 184 -25.59 -1.11 -2.05
C ILE A 184 -24.57 -0.56 -1.04
N THR A 185 -24.27 0.73 -1.10
CA THR A 185 -23.37 1.42 -0.16
C THR A 185 -23.85 1.28 1.27
N ASP A 186 -25.14 1.50 1.53
CA ASP A 186 -25.73 1.42 2.86
C ASP A 186 -25.75 -0.02 3.39
N ALA A 187 -25.98 -1.00 2.52
CA ALA A 187 -25.87 -2.42 2.88
C ALA A 187 -24.44 -2.81 3.29
N ILE A 188 -23.42 -2.35 2.56
CA ILE A 188 -22.02 -2.61 2.92
C ILE A 188 -21.69 -1.96 4.26
N LYS A 189 -22.05 -0.68 4.46
CA LYS A 189 -21.87 0.02 5.74
C LYS A 189 -22.57 -0.69 6.90
N SER A 190 -23.81 -1.12 6.68
CA SER A 190 -24.59 -1.90 7.65
C SER A 190 -23.86 -3.18 8.06
N GLY A 191 -23.29 -3.92 7.10
CA GLY A 191 -22.51 -5.12 7.36
C GLY A 191 -21.29 -4.87 8.26
N PHE A 192 -20.54 -3.80 7.98
CA PHE A 192 -19.38 -3.38 8.79
C PHE A 192 -19.80 -3.00 10.22
N VAL A 193 -20.76 -2.10 10.36
CA VAL A 193 -21.20 -1.58 11.67
C VAL A 193 -21.84 -2.68 12.52
N LYS A 194 -22.62 -3.59 11.92
CA LYS A 194 -23.22 -4.72 12.64
C LYS A 194 -22.17 -5.69 13.16
N LEU A 195 -21.16 -6.04 12.35
CA LEU A 195 -20.08 -6.91 12.80
C LEU A 195 -19.27 -6.26 13.93
N ASP A 196 -18.92 -4.98 13.80
CA ASP A 196 -18.19 -4.27 14.84
C ASP A 196 -18.98 -4.15 16.14
N ASN A 197 -20.31 -3.95 16.06
CA ASN A 197 -21.17 -3.97 17.24
C ASN A 197 -21.16 -5.33 17.95
N GLU A 198 -21.17 -6.44 17.19
CA GLU A 198 -21.05 -7.78 17.77
C GLU A 198 -19.68 -7.96 18.46
N ILE A 199 -18.60 -7.56 17.79
CA ILE A 199 -17.23 -7.62 18.31
C ILE A 199 -17.08 -6.80 19.59
N VAL A 200 -17.54 -5.55 19.59
CA VAL A 200 -17.25 -4.57 20.63
C VAL A 200 -18.28 -4.61 21.77
N ASN A 201 -19.57 -4.62 21.47
CA ASN A 201 -20.62 -4.42 22.47
C ASN A 201 -21.28 -5.73 22.90
N GLU A 202 -21.60 -6.62 21.96
CA GLU A 202 -22.29 -7.87 22.30
C GLU A 202 -21.38 -8.85 23.04
N SER A 203 -20.07 -8.84 22.74
CA SER A 203 -19.05 -9.59 23.50
C SER A 203 -19.08 -9.21 24.99
N VAL A 204 -19.13 -7.91 25.32
CA VAL A 204 -19.24 -7.41 26.70
C VAL A 204 -20.57 -7.77 27.35
N ALA A 205 -21.68 -7.65 26.61
CA ALA A 205 -23.00 -8.01 27.14
C ALA A 205 -23.10 -9.50 27.49
N LYS A 206 -22.45 -10.38 26.70
CA LYS A 206 -22.31 -11.82 26.99
C LYS A 206 -21.43 -12.08 28.22
N LEU A 207 -20.51 -11.17 28.57
CA LEU A 207 -19.53 -11.32 29.66
C LEU A 207 -20.04 -10.92 31.04
N LEU A 208 -20.75 -9.79 31.14
CA LEU A 208 -21.21 -9.22 32.41
C LEU A 208 -22.00 -10.19 33.32
N PRO A 209 -22.72 -11.22 32.81
CA PRO A 209 -23.48 -12.11 33.68
C PRO A 209 -22.68 -13.21 34.39
N ASN A 210 -21.64 -13.85 33.80
CA ASN A 210 -21.19 -15.18 34.28
C ASN A 210 -19.82 -15.72 33.76
N LEU A 211 -18.66 -15.05 33.86
CA LEU A 211 -17.41 -15.67 33.38
C LEU A 211 -16.17 -15.52 34.28
N THR A 212 -15.33 -16.56 34.26
CA THR A 212 -13.98 -16.61 34.85
C THR A 212 -13.02 -15.72 34.05
N LYS A 213 -11.91 -15.28 34.68
CA LYS A 213 -10.92 -14.38 34.04
C LYS A 213 -10.33 -14.90 32.73
N SER A 214 -10.25 -16.21 32.50
CA SER A 214 -9.67 -16.75 31.26
C SER A 214 -10.64 -16.70 30.07
N ALA A 215 -11.92 -17.02 30.28
CA ALA A 215 -12.90 -16.98 29.22
C ALA A 215 -13.26 -15.53 28.81
N ALA A 216 -13.05 -14.57 29.72
CA ALA A 216 -13.08 -13.15 29.41
C ALA A 216 -11.93 -12.71 28.49
N ALA A 217 -10.75 -13.34 28.58
CA ALA A 217 -9.65 -13.03 27.68
C ALA A 217 -10.04 -13.39 26.24
N ASP A 218 -10.44 -14.64 25.99
CA ASP A 218 -10.75 -15.12 24.64
C ASP A 218 -11.89 -14.33 23.97
N LEU A 219 -12.93 -13.97 24.72
CA LEU A 219 -14.08 -13.23 24.18
C LEU A 219 -13.79 -11.73 23.98
N LEU A 220 -12.88 -11.14 24.74
CA LEU A 220 -12.52 -9.72 24.61
C LEU A 220 -11.36 -9.45 23.67
N MET A 221 -10.52 -10.44 23.34
CA MET A 221 -9.35 -10.20 22.48
C MET A 221 -9.69 -9.54 21.14
N PRO A 222 -10.76 -9.95 20.41
CA PRO A 222 -11.19 -9.24 19.20
C PRO A 222 -11.71 -7.83 19.47
N ALA A 223 -12.28 -7.55 20.65
CA ALA A 223 -12.71 -6.21 21.01
C ALA A 223 -11.52 -5.30 21.39
N LEU A 224 -10.51 -5.87 22.04
CA LEU A 224 -9.38 -5.14 22.62
C LEU A 224 -8.23 -4.89 21.62
N SER A 225 -8.02 -5.82 20.69
CA SER A 225 -7.21 -5.56 19.48
C SER A 225 -8.02 -4.70 18.50
N GLY A 226 -7.39 -4.23 17.43
CA GLY A 226 -8.09 -3.54 16.36
C GLY A 226 -7.63 -4.03 15.00
N SER A 227 -8.38 -3.65 13.97
CA SER A 227 -7.98 -3.90 12.59
C SER A 227 -8.59 -2.89 11.63
N CYS A 228 -7.83 -2.46 10.64
CA CYS A 228 -8.36 -1.83 9.45
C CYS A 228 -9.16 -2.85 8.62
N GLY A 229 -10.17 -2.38 7.90
CA GLY A 229 -10.98 -3.19 7.00
C GLY A 229 -11.07 -2.55 5.62
N LEU A 230 -10.40 -3.15 4.64
CA LEU A 230 -10.52 -2.78 3.24
C LEU A 230 -11.20 -3.93 2.49
N LEU A 231 -12.42 -3.69 1.99
CA LEU A 231 -13.21 -4.68 1.28
C LEU A 231 -13.60 -4.16 -0.11
N ALA A 232 -13.29 -4.92 -1.15
CA ALA A 232 -13.79 -4.70 -2.50
C ALA A 232 -14.89 -5.72 -2.80
N PHE A 233 -16.07 -5.21 -3.18
CA PHE A 233 -17.20 -5.99 -3.68
C PHE A 233 -17.35 -5.75 -5.18
N PHE A 234 -17.24 -6.80 -5.99
CA PHE A 234 -17.44 -6.75 -7.44
C PHE A 234 -18.69 -7.53 -7.85
N ASP A 235 -19.59 -6.88 -8.58
CA ASP A 235 -20.78 -7.47 -9.17
C ASP A 235 -20.54 -7.78 -10.66
N SER A 236 -20.46 -9.06 -11.01
CA SER A 236 -20.15 -9.49 -12.38
C SER A 236 -21.24 -9.15 -13.40
N LYS A 237 -22.46 -8.82 -12.98
CA LYS A 237 -23.55 -8.38 -13.86
C LYS A 237 -23.40 -6.90 -14.21
N THR A 238 -23.15 -6.05 -13.22
CA THR A 238 -23.05 -4.59 -13.42
C THR A 238 -21.64 -4.12 -13.79
N LYS A 239 -20.63 -4.96 -13.56
CA LYS A 239 -19.20 -4.64 -13.69
C LYS A 239 -18.78 -3.46 -12.80
N GLN A 240 -19.46 -3.30 -11.66
CA GLN A 240 -19.12 -2.28 -10.68
C GLN A 240 -18.30 -2.90 -9.56
N VAL A 241 -17.25 -2.18 -9.14
CA VAL A 241 -16.52 -2.45 -7.90
C VAL A 241 -16.89 -1.38 -6.88
N HIS A 242 -17.31 -1.83 -5.70
CA HIS A 242 -17.51 -1.00 -4.52
C HIS A 242 -16.35 -1.26 -3.56
N VAL A 243 -15.56 -0.23 -3.26
CA VAL A 243 -14.45 -0.32 -2.31
C VAL A 243 -14.85 0.36 -1.01
N ALA A 244 -14.99 -0.43 0.05
CA ALA A 244 -15.28 0.02 1.40
C ALA A 244 -13.98 0.05 2.23
N CYS A 245 -13.62 1.23 2.73
CA CYS A 245 -12.40 1.46 3.49
C CYS A 245 -12.71 1.96 4.91
N THR A 246 -12.19 1.23 5.89
CA THR A 246 -12.15 1.56 7.32
C THR A 246 -10.69 1.47 7.76
N GLY A 247 -9.97 2.58 7.83
CA GLY A 247 -8.55 2.64 8.20
C GLY A 247 -7.63 3.12 7.08
N ASP A 248 -6.37 2.67 7.10
CA ASP A 248 -5.26 3.16 6.26
C ASP A 248 -4.68 2.12 5.28
N SER A 249 -5.30 0.94 5.19
CA SER A 249 -5.16 0.07 4.02
C SER A 249 -5.76 0.74 2.77
N ARG A 250 -5.19 0.49 1.59
CA ARG A 250 -5.59 1.18 0.34
C ARG A 250 -5.81 0.26 -0.85
N ALA A 251 -6.79 0.65 -1.68
CA ALA A 251 -7.05 0.09 -3.00
C ALA A 251 -6.77 1.11 -4.11
N VAL A 252 -6.03 0.71 -5.14
CA VAL A 252 -5.65 1.55 -6.29
C VAL A 252 -5.93 0.81 -7.59
N LEU A 253 -6.64 1.45 -8.51
CA LEU A 253 -6.94 0.94 -9.84
C LEU A 253 -5.87 1.36 -10.85
N GLY A 254 -5.34 0.39 -11.59
CA GLY A 254 -4.51 0.59 -12.76
C GLY A 254 -5.30 0.43 -14.05
N THR A 255 -5.34 1.49 -14.87
CA THR A 255 -5.96 1.48 -16.21
C THR A 255 -5.02 2.08 -17.25
N LYS A 256 -5.22 1.80 -18.54
CA LYS A 256 -4.48 2.46 -19.63
C LYS A 256 -5.26 3.66 -20.16
N ASP A 257 -4.59 4.79 -20.35
CA ASP A 257 -5.11 5.91 -21.13
C ASP A 257 -5.15 5.55 -22.64
N ASN A 258 -5.71 6.44 -23.46
CA ASN A 258 -5.79 6.23 -24.91
C ASN A 258 -4.41 6.14 -25.61
N SER A 259 -3.33 6.55 -24.94
CA SER A 259 -1.95 6.42 -25.43
C SER A 259 -1.27 5.12 -24.99
N GLY A 260 -1.97 4.27 -24.24
CA GLY A 260 -1.44 3.02 -23.70
C GLY A 260 -0.61 3.20 -22.43
N VAL A 261 -0.59 4.39 -21.83
CA VAL A 261 0.15 4.66 -20.58
C VAL A 261 -0.72 4.30 -19.39
N TRP A 262 -0.14 3.60 -18.42
CA TRP A 262 -0.81 3.25 -17.17
C TRP A 262 -1.12 4.50 -16.32
N ILE A 263 -2.33 4.53 -15.78
CA ILE A 263 -2.90 5.56 -14.91
C ILE A 263 -3.26 4.91 -13.57
N ALA A 264 -2.78 5.50 -12.47
CA ALA A 264 -3.13 5.11 -11.12
C ALA A 264 -4.30 5.97 -10.62
N LYS A 265 -5.40 5.33 -10.22
CA LYS A 265 -6.57 5.99 -9.64
C LYS A 265 -6.82 5.41 -8.25
N SER A 266 -6.76 6.23 -7.20
CA SER A 266 -7.12 5.76 -5.86
C SER A 266 -8.61 5.41 -5.78
N LEU A 267 -8.93 4.24 -5.23
CA LEU A 267 -10.30 3.80 -4.96
C LEU A 267 -10.67 3.94 -3.47
N SER A 268 -9.70 4.23 -2.62
CA SER A 268 -9.93 4.59 -1.22
C SER A 268 -9.02 5.74 -0.82
N VAL A 269 -9.29 6.34 0.33
CA VAL A 269 -8.45 7.39 0.93
C VAL A 269 -8.14 6.96 2.34
N ASP A 270 -6.87 6.94 2.71
CA ASP A 270 -6.42 6.54 4.04
C ASP A 270 -7.07 7.41 5.12
N GLN A 271 -7.52 6.76 6.19
CA GLN A 271 -8.25 7.36 7.29
C GLN A 271 -7.36 7.38 8.53
N THR A 272 -6.46 8.37 8.60
CA THR A 272 -5.59 8.63 9.75
C THR A 272 -5.81 10.04 10.29
N GLY A 273 -5.27 10.34 11.48
CA GLY A 273 -5.35 11.69 12.04
C GLY A 273 -4.50 12.72 11.29
N SER A 274 -3.69 12.28 10.31
CA SER A 274 -2.98 13.15 9.37
C SER A 274 -3.84 13.56 8.17
N ASN A 275 -4.94 12.83 7.90
CA ASN A 275 -5.93 13.22 6.92
C ASN A 275 -6.78 14.38 7.49
N VAL A 276 -6.77 15.52 6.80
CA VAL A 276 -7.46 16.74 7.26
C VAL A 276 -8.97 16.51 7.38
N GLU A 277 -9.60 15.80 6.45
CA GLU A 277 -11.06 15.59 6.48
C GLU A 277 -11.47 14.70 7.67
N GLU A 278 -10.70 13.65 7.96
CA GLU A 278 -10.92 12.78 9.12
C GLU A 278 -10.60 13.48 10.44
N ALA A 279 -9.51 14.25 10.50
CA ALA A 279 -9.18 15.03 11.69
C ALA A 279 -10.27 16.07 12.00
N GLU A 280 -10.78 16.76 10.98
CA GLU A 280 -11.89 17.71 11.15
C GLU A 280 -13.22 17.01 11.45
N ARG A 281 -13.46 15.79 10.94
CA ARG A 281 -14.62 14.97 11.34
C ARG A 281 -14.59 14.70 12.84
N ILE A 282 -13.50 14.16 13.37
CA ILE A 282 -13.38 13.85 14.79
C ILE A 282 -13.49 15.12 15.65
N LYS A 283 -12.85 16.23 15.26
CA LYS A 283 -13.00 17.50 16.00
C LYS A 283 -14.44 18.00 16.08
N ARG A 284 -15.25 17.78 15.02
CA ARG A 284 -16.69 18.13 15.03
C ARG A 284 -17.50 17.20 15.93
N GLU A 285 -17.15 15.93 15.99
CA GLU A 285 -17.79 14.93 16.86
C GLU A 285 -17.46 15.15 18.34
N HIS A 286 -16.29 15.75 18.65
CA HIS A 286 -15.81 16.01 20.02
C HIS A 286 -15.50 17.51 20.26
N PRO A 287 -16.51 18.39 20.27
CA PRO A 287 -16.30 19.82 20.44
C PRO A 287 -15.66 20.16 21.79
N GLY A 288 -14.62 21.02 21.77
CA GLY A 288 -13.88 21.43 22.98
C GLY A 288 -12.79 20.45 23.43
N GLU A 289 -12.48 19.45 22.62
CA GLU A 289 -11.44 18.46 22.90
C GLU A 289 -10.24 18.58 21.94
N ASP A 290 -9.34 19.52 22.22
CA ASP A 290 -8.15 19.77 21.37
C ASP A 290 -7.22 18.55 21.18
N LYS A 291 -7.37 17.53 22.04
CA LYS A 291 -6.59 16.28 22.01
C LYS A 291 -7.40 15.09 21.50
N ALA A 292 -8.57 15.30 20.91
CA ALA A 292 -9.32 14.24 20.22
C ALA A 292 -8.47 13.65 19.07
N VAL A 293 -7.78 14.52 18.32
CA VAL A 293 -6.73 14.15 17.35
C VAL A 293 -5.52 15.04 17.57
N TRP A 294 -4.36 14.44 17.84
CA TRP A 294 -3.10 15.18 17.97
C TRP A 294 -1.91 14.29 17.57
N ARG A 295 -0.85 14.90 17.03
CA ARG A 295 0.30 14.19 16.44
C ARG A 295 -0.10 13.20 15.34
N GLY A 296 -1.13 13.53 14.56
CA GLY A 296 -1.65 12.66 13.49
C GLY A 296 -2.42 11.43 13.98
N ARG A 297 -2.72 11.33 15.30
CA ARG A 297 -3.28 10.12 15.92
C ARG A 297 -4.52 10.43 16.78
N VAL A 298 -5.47 9.51 16.82
CA VAL A 298 -6.64 9.57 17.70
C VAL A 298 -6.19 9.43 19.15
N LEU A 299 -6.57 10.41 19.98
CA LEU A 299 -6.09 10.58 21.36
C LEU A 299 -4.56 10.53 21.51
N GLY A 300 -3.81 10.72 20.42
CA GLY A 300 -2.34 10.68 20.38
C GLY A 300 -1.73 9.29 20.38
N SER A 301 -2.53 8.23 20.22
CA SER A 301 -2.06 6.85 20.27
C SER A 301 -2.38 6.05 19.00
N LEU A 302 -3.64 6.01 18.58
CA LEU A 302 -4.07 5.20 17.43
C LEU A 302 -3.87 5.96 16.12
N GLU A 303 -3.22 5.32 15.13
CA GLU A 303 -3.01 5.91 13.81
C GLU A 303 -4.32 5.97 12.99
N PRO A 304 -5.04 4.85 12.77
CA PRO A 304 -6.28 4.89 12.03
C PRO A 304 -7.40 5.62 12.81
N THR A 305 -8.15 6.47 12.12
CA THR A 305 -9.32 7.18 12.66
C THR A 305 -10.59 6.34 12.59
N ARG A 306 -10.54 5.25 11.83
CA ARG A 306 -11.60 4.25 11.70
C ARG A 306 -10.99 2.86 11.77
N ALA A 307 -11.55 1.99 12.58
CA ALA A 307 -11.06 0.62 12.77
C ALA A 307 -12.19 -0.26 13.34
N PHE A 308 -12.12 -1.56 13.07
CA PHE A 308 -12.85 -2.57 13.83
C PHE A 308 -12.17 -2.82 15.18
N GLY A 309 -12.93 -3.34 16.16
CA GLY A 309 -12.40 -3.61 17.48
C GLY A 309 -12.06 -2.30 18.20
N ASP A 310 -10.84 -2.18 18.73
CA ASP A 310 -10.32 -0.95 19.35
C ASP A 310 -11.25 -0.39 20.44
N ALA A 311 -11.88 -1.28 21.19
CA ALA A 311 -13.05 -0.98 21.99
C ALA A 311 -12.80 0.08 23.08
N LYS A 312 -11.55 0.27 23.52
CA LYS A 312 -11.16 1.37 24.42
C LYS A 312 -11.45 2.77 23.86
N TYR A 313 -11.57 2.92 22.55
CA TYR A 313 -11.96 4.17 21.89
C TYR A 313 -13.48 4.26 21.66
N LYS A 314 -14.25 3.19 21.93
CA LYS A 314 -15.67 3.07 21.58
C LYS A 314 -16.57 2.93 22.80
N TRP A 315 -16.16 2.14 23.79
CA TRP A 315 -16.92 1.89 25.00
C TRP A 315 -17.12 3.16 25.81
N SER A 316 -18.27 3.24 26.48
CA SER A 316 -18.52 4.28 27.47
C SER A 316 -17.51 4.20 28.62
N ASN A 317 -17.24 5.35 29.25
CA ASN A 317 -16.34 5.44 30.39
C ASN A 317 -16.76 4.51 31.56
N ASP A 318 -18.06 4.25 31.72
CA ASP A 318 -18.56 3.32 32.73
C ASP A 318 -18.19 1.86 32.43
N VAL A 319 -18.35 1.42 31.17
CA VAL A 319 -17.96 0.07 30.75
C VAL A 319 -16.45 -0.11 30.90
N GLN A 320 -15.67 0.87 30.44
CA GLN A 320 -14.21 0.82 30.54
C GLN A 320 -13.73 0.73 32.00
N ARG A 321 -14.32 1.53 32.92
CA ARG A 321 -13.98 1.46 34.35
C ARG A 321 -14.35 0.12 34.99
N LYS A 322 -15.50 -0.46 34.64
CA LYS A 322 -15.90 -1.79 35.12
C LYS A 322 -14.91 -2.85 34.65
N LEU A 323 -14.53 -2.82 33.38
CA LEU A 323 -13.56 -3.76 32.82
C LEU A 323 -12.15 -3.58 33.39
N GLU A 324 -11.72 -2.34 33.66
CA GLU A 324 -10.44 -2.05 34.34
C GLU A 324 -10.41 -2.59 35.78
N HIS A 325 -11.52 -2.49 36.51
CA HIS A 325 -11.59 -2.94 37.90
C HIS A 325 -11.73 -4.47 38.01
N GLU A 326 -12.50 -5.10 37.13
CA GLU A 326 -12.81 -6.54 37.20
C GLU A 326 -11.76 -7.41 36.47
N TYR A 327 -11.05 -6.83 35.48
CA TYR A 327 -10.07 -7.53 34.63
C TYR A 327 -8.74 -6.77 34.53
N PHE A 328 -7.78 -7.26 33.74
CA PHE A 328 -6.49 -6.58 33.51
C PHE A 328 -6.61 -5.41 32.51
N GLY A 329 -7.63 -4.56 32.67
CA GLY A 329 -7.85 -3.42 31.78
C GLY A 329 -6.73 -2.39 31.90
N ARG A 330 -6.38 -1.75 30.79
CA ARG A 330 -5.41 -0.64 30.79
C ARG A 330 -6.11 0.63 31.28
N ARG A 331 -5.37 1.46 32.01
CA ARG A 331 -5.84 2.78 32.44
C ARG A 331 -6.37 3.59 31.25
N ILE A 332 -7.58 4.11 31.40
CA ILE A 332 -8.22 5.00 30.42
C ILE A 332 -7.38 6.27 30.26
N SER A 333 -7.18 6.73 29.03
CA SER A 333 -6.52 8.01 28.76
C SER A 333 -7.30 9.16 29.40
N ASP A 334 -6.62 10.07 30.10
CA ASP A 334 -7.25 11.28 30.66
C ASP A 334 -7.83 12.19 29.56
N TYR A 335 -7.51 11.94 28.28
CA TYR A 335 -8.09 12.62 27.11
C TYR A 335 -9.36 11.97 26.57
N CYS A 336 -9.71 10.75 27.00
CA CYS A 336 -10.94 10.07 26.60
C CYS A 336 -12.12 10.59 27.43
N LYS A 337 -12.83 11.59 26.92
CA LYS A 337 -13.94 12.27 27.60
C LYS A 337 -15.30 11.85 27.04
N THR A 338 -15.47 11.83 25.73
CA THR A 338 -16.74 11.62 25.03
C THR A 338 -16.68 10.47 24.00
N PRO A 339 -16.30 9.24 24.37
CA PRO A 339 -16.32 8.12 23.43
C PRO A 339 -17.73 7.91 22.84
N PRO A 340 -17.86 7.41 21.60
CA PRO A 340 -16.81 6.82 20.76
C PRO A 340 -16.00 7.83 19.93
N TYR A 341 -14.67 7.64 19.82
CA TYR A 341 -13.76 8.43 18.97
C TYR A 341 -13.40 7.76 17.63
N VAL A 342 -13.68 6.46 17.52
CA VAL A 342 -13.34 5.62 16.36
C VAL A 342 -14.61 4.88 15.94
N THR A 343 -14.81 4.73 14.63
CA THR A 343 -15.94 3.99 14.05
C THR A 343 -15.42 2.91 13.10
N ALA A 344 -16.16 1.80 12.97
CA ALA A 344 -15.92 0.82 11.91
C ALA A 344 -16.67 1.14 10.61
N GLU A 345 -17.52 2.17 10.58
CA GLU A 345 -18.27 2.55 9.38
C GLU A 345 -17.33 2.94 8.23
N PRO A 346 -17.37 2.24 7.10
CA PRO A 346 -16.46 2.50 5.98
C PRO A 346 -16.89 3.73 5.19
N VAL A 347 -15.90 4.34 4.52
CA VAL A 347 -16.17 5.17 3.33
C VAL A 347 -16.18 4.24 2.12
N VAL A 348 -17.28 4.28 1.36
CA VAL A 348 -17.47 3.43 0.18
C VAL A 348 -17.33 4.28 -1.07
N THR A 349 -16.55 3.81 -2.05
CA THR A 349 -16.50 4.38 -3.40
C THR A 349 -16.99 3.35 -4.41
N THR A 350 -17.58 3.82 -5.51
CA THR A 350 -18.04 2.96 -6.60
C THR A 350 -17.31 3.32 -7.88
N THR A 351 -16.81 2.30 -8.59
CA THR A 351 -16.19 2.47 -9.91
C THR A 351 -16.69 1.40 -10.87
N LYS A 352 -17.10 1.81 -12.07
CA LYS A 352 -17.42 0.88 -13.15
C LYS A 352 -16.13 0.45 -13.86
N ILE A 353 -15.97 -0.86 -14.05
CA ILE A 353 -14.83 -1.47 -14.73
C ILE A 353 -15.18 -1.71 -16.20
N ASP A 354 -14.32 -1.24 -17.10
CA ASP A 354 -14.37 -1.57 -18.52
C ASP A 354 -13.63 -2.88 -18.77
N THR A 355 -14.34 -4.01 -18.72
CA THR A 355 -13.75 -5.36 -18.88
C THR A 355 -13.28 -5.66 -20.30
N SER A 356 -13.59 -4.79 -21.27
CA SER A 356 -13.05 -4.90 -22.63
C SER A 356 -11.58 -4.47 -22.72
N LYS A 357 -11.08 -3.78 -21.68
CA LYS A 357 -9.70 -3.31 -21.57
C LYS A 357 -8.98 -3.99 -20.41
N GLU A 358 -7.69 -4.22 -20.60
CA GLU A 358 -6.83 -4.71 -19.53
C GLU A 358 -6.76 -3.66 -18.41
N SER A 359 -7.13 -4.07 -17.20
CA SER A 359 -7.04 -3.27 -15.99
C SER A 359 -6.85 -4.17 -14.77
N PHE A 360 -6.38 -3.60 -13.68
CA PHE A 360 -6.18 -4.33 -12.43
C PHE A 360 -6.40 -3.42 -11.23
N MET A 361 -6.67 -4.02 -10.07
CA MET A 361 -6.75 -3.33 -8.79
C MET A 361 -5.72 -3.93 -7.83
N VAL A 362 -4.93 -3.07 -7.20
CA VAL A 362 -4.01 -3.44 -6.12
C VAL A 362 -4.68 -3.07 -4.80
N MET A 363 -4.86 -4.05 -3.91
CA MET A 363 -5.30 -3.85 -2.53
C MET A 363 -4.18 -4.27 -1.61
N ALA A 364 -3.81 -3.44 -0.64
CA ALA A 364 -2.76 -3.78 0.32
C ALA A 364 -2.87 -3.00 1.65
N THR A 365 -2.22 -3.55 2.68
CA THR A 365 -1.97 -2.89 3.96
C THR A 365 -0.98 -1.73 3.83
N ASP A 366 -0.89 -0.90 4.86
CA ASP A 366 -0.03 0.30 4.84
C ASP A 366 1.45 -0.05 4.64
N GLY A 367 1.90 -1.24 5.05
CA GLY A 367 3.26 -1.72 4.86
C GLY A 367 3.73 -1.71 3.39
N LEU A 368 2.80 -1.81 2.42
CA LEU A 368 3.12 -1.55 1.01
C LEU A 368 3.19 -0.05 0.69
N TRP A 369 2.16 0.69 1.10
CA TRP A 369 1.94 2.08 0.71
C TRP A 369 2.89 3.06 1.39
N GLU A 370 3.51 2.69 2.51
CA GLU A 370 4.64 3.39 3.10
C GLU A 370 5.92 3.27 2.24
N CYS A 371 6.02 2.21 1.42
CA CYS A 371 7.20 1.92 0.60
C CYS A 371 7.06 2.39 -0.85
N LEU A 372 5.84 2.34 -1.41
CA LEU A 372 5.56 2.63 -2.81
C LEU A 372 4.40 3.63 -2.94
N THR A 373 4.59 4.60 -3.83
CA THR A 373 3.50 5.47 -4.29
C THR A 373 2.48 4.71 -5.15
N ASN A 374 1.28 5.26 -5.30
CA ASN A 374 0.24 4.70 -6.18
C ASN A 374 0.77 4.49 -7.61
N GLU A 375 1.50 5.48 -8.12
CA GLU A 375 2.10 5.49 -9.46
C GLU A 375 3.21 4.44 -9.62
N GLU A 376 4.02 4.24 -8.58
CA GLU A 376 5.05 3.19 -8.55
C GLU A 376 4.39 1.81 -8.56
N ALA A 377 3.42 1.56 -7.69
CA ALA A 377 2.74 0.26 -7.62
C ALA A 377 2.03 -0.09 -8.93
N VAL A 378 1.26 0.84 -9.49
CA VAL A 378 0.58 0.64 -10.78
C VAL A 378 1.58 0.54 -11.93
N GLY A 379 2.64 1.34 -11.94
CA GLY A 379 3.68 1.25 -12.96
C GLY A 379 4.42 -0.10 -12.96
N LEU A 380 4.69 -0.64 -11.77
CA LEU A 380 5.31 -1.95 -11.57
C LEU A 380 4.43 -3.08 -12.12
N VAL A 381 3.18 -3.16 -11.67
CA VAL A 381 2.23 -4.20 -12.11
C VAL A 381 1.93 -4.05 -13.61
N GLY A 382 1.73 -2.82 -14.08
CA GLY A 382 1.47 -2.55 -15.50
C GLY A 382 2.61 -3.01 -16.40
N ARG A 383 3.85 -2.67 -16.05
CA ARG A 383 5.04 -3.13 -16.80
C ARG A 383 5.25 -4.64 -16.68
N TRP A 384 4.90 -5.25 -15.54
CA TRP A 384 4.91 -6.69 -15.36
C TRP A 384 3.93 -7.40 -16.31
N LEU A 385 2.71 -6.87 -16.48
CA LEU A 385 1.71 -7.35 -17.44
C LEU A 385 2.18 -7.21 -18.91
N ASP A 386 2.71 -6.04 -19.26
CA ASP A 386 3.18 -5.74 -20.62
C ASP A 386 4.35 -6.68 -21.04
N GLN A 387 5.22 -7.04 -20.09
CA GLN A 387 6.29 -8.00 -20.31
C GLN A 387 5.79 -9.44 -20.40
N GLY A 388 4.80 -9.83 -19.59
CA GLY A 388 4.16 -11.15 -19.65
C GLY A 388 3.52 -11.43 -21.01
N SER A 389 2.94 -10.41 -21.63
CA SER A 389 2.35 -10.46 -22.98
C SER A 389 3.40 -10.62 -24.11
N SER A 390 4.68 -10.41 -23.81
CA SER A 390 5.77 -10.38 -24.79
C SER A 390 6.87 -11.42 -24.55
N ARG A 391 6.69 -12.42 -23.67
CA ARG A 391 7.73 -13.45 -23.42
C ARG A 391 7.77 -14.46 -24.59
N PRO A 392 8.84 -14.51 -25.42
CA PRO A 392 9.12 -15.69 -26.22
C PRO A 392 9.59 -16.79 -25.25
N ASN A 393 9.23 -18.04 -25.50
CA ASN A 393 9.83 -19.20 -24.81
C ASN A 393 11.36 -19.18 -25.03
N GLY A 394 12.12 -18.70 -24.04
CA GLY A 394 13.57 -18.75 -24.10
C GLY A 394 14.26 -17.87 -23.07
N TRP A 395 15.26 -18.44 -22.39
CA TRP A 395 16.32 -17.73 -21.68
C TRP A 395 16.96 -16.73 -22.66
N MET A 396 16.70 -15.43 -22.49
CA MET A 396 17.59 -14.35 -22.95
C MET A 396 17.44 -13.14 -22.01
N PRO A 397 18.55 -12.55 -21.50
CA PRO A 397 18.48 -11.38 -20.63
C PRO A 397 18.19 -10.10 -21.43
N ASN A 398 17.20 -9.33 -20.98
CA ASN A 398 16.84 -8.03 -21.53
C ASN A 398 17.92 -6.96 -21.26
N TRP A 399 18.90 -6.81 -22.18
CA TRP A 399 19.92 -5.75 -22.13
C TRP A 399 19.40 -4.42 -22.76
N PHE A 400 18.29 -4.43 -23.50
CA PHE A 400 17.78 -3.25 -24.21
C PHE A 400 16.45 -2.74 -23.66
N ALA A 401 16.43 -2.28 -22.41
CA ALA A 401 15.39 -1.37 -21.93
C ALA A 401 16.07 -0.12 -21.36
N GLY A 402 16.23 0.89 -22.22
CA GLY A 402 16.80 2.18 -21.84
C GLY A 402 16.02 2.84 -20.69
N ASN A 403 16.77 3.48 -19.79
CA ASN A 403 16.30 4.30 -18.67
C ASN A 403 15.36 5.44 -19.08
N LYS A 404 14.09 5.15 -19.38
CA LYS A 404 13.01 6.10 -19.24
C LYS A 404 11.98 5.43 -18.36
N GLU A 405 11.82 5.91 -17.13
CA GLU A 405 10.70 5.52 -16.29
C GLU A 405 9.53 6.47 -16.59
N PRO A 406 8.52 6.06 -17.36
CA PRO A 406 7.18 6.48 -17.08
C PRO A 406 6.66 5.50 -16.02
N LEU A 407 6.87 5.83 -14.74
CA LEU A 407 5.96 5.30 -13.72
C LEU A 407 4.55 5.80 -14.08
N ALA A 408 3.52 5.05 -13.69
CA ALA A 408 2.15 5.37 -14.07
C ALA A 408 1.84 6.85 -13.77
N LYS A 409 0.96 7.48 -14.55
CA LYS A 409 0.54 8.85 -14.22
C LYS A 409 -0.53 8.78 -13.12
N ALA A 410 -0.57 9.77 -12.25
CA ALA A 410 -1.72 10.01 -11.40
C ALA A 410 -2.96 10.28 -12.28
N ASP A 411 -4.13 9.77 -11.87
CA ASP A 411 -5.40 10.18 -12.46
C ASP A 411 -5.60 11.70 -12.22
N PRO A 412 -5.85 12.51 -13.27
CA PRO A 412 -6.08 13.95 -13.13
C PRO A 412 -7.25 14.32 -12.19
N ALA A 413 -8.22 13.41 -12.00
CA ALA A 413 -9.35 13.61 -11.10
C ALA A 413 -9.01 13.29 -9.63
N ASP A 414 -7.87 12.65 -9.36
CA ASP A 414 -7.41 12.35 -8.02
C ASP A 414 -6.82 13.62 -7.38
N LYS A 415 -7.55 14.22 -6.43
CA LYS A 415 -7.09 15.41 -5.70
C LYS A 415 -5.93 15.00 -4.80
N LYS A 416 -4.69 15.10 -5.31
CA LYS A 416 -3.42 14.89 -4.59
C LYS A 416 -3.61 14.14 -3.25
N THR A 417 -3.82 12.83 -3.31
CA THR A 417 -3.62 11.88 -2.19
C THR A 417 -2.14 11.79 -1.81
N GLY A 418 -1.39 12.89 -1.99
CA GLY A 418 0.05 12.96 -2.06
C GLY A 418 0.68 12.71 -0.70
N GLN A 419 0.83 11.44 -0.36
CA GLN A 419 1.89 11.02 0.52
C GLN A 419 3.21 11.24 -0.23
N LYS A 420 4.00 12.16 0.30
CA LYS A 420 5.42 12.24 -0.03
C LYS A 420 6.07 11.03 0.62
N ASP A 421 6.88 10.30 -0.14
CA ASP A 421 7.87 9.36 0.38
C ASP A 421 8.68 10.07 1.49
N PRO A 422 8.50 9.73 2.78
CA PRO A 422 9.18 10.45 3.85
C PRO A 422 10.68 10.10 3.92
N HIS A 423 11.13 9.05 3.23
CA HIS A 423 12.40 8.39 3.55
C HIS A 423 13.31 8.02 2.38
N ASN A 424 12.98 8.29 1.12
CA ASN A 424 13.90 7.93 0.04
C ASN A 424 14.20 9.06 -0.96
N THR A 425 15.26 9.82 -0.67
CA THR A 425 15.94 10.68 -1.68
C THR A 425 16.82 9.89 -2.65
N GLN A 426 16.96 8.57 -2.50
CA GLN A 426 17.69 7.74 -3.46
C GLN A 426 16.77 7.26 -4.57
N LYS A 427 17.31 7.25 -5.79
CA LYS A 427 16.61 6.72 -6.97
C LYS A 427 16.36 5.23 -6.78
N LYS A 428 15.10 4.84 -6.52
CA LYS A 428 14.68 3.43 -6.43
C LYS A 428 15.07 2.69 -7.72
N LYS A 429 15.45 1.42 -7.58
CA LYS A 429 15.78 0.54 -8.71
C LYS A 429 14.85 -0.65 -8.67
N PHE A 430 14.03 -0.80 -9.69
CA PHE A 430 13.02 -1.85 -9.72
C PHE A 430 13.54 -3.15 -10.35
N ALA A 431 13.06 -4.31 -9.86
CA ALA A 431 13.35 -5.65 -10.34
C ALA A 431 12.09 -6.31 -10.93
N PHE A 432 12.23 -7.01 -12.06
CA PHE A 432 11.14 -7.67 -12.81
C PHE A 432 11.43 -9.17 -12.97
N GLU A 433 11.42 -9.92 -11.87
CA GLU A 433 11.87 -11.32 -11.84
C GLU A 433 10.87 -12.31 -11.20
N ASP A 434 9.67 -11.84 -10.83
CA ASP A 434 8.63 -12.66 -10.22
C ASP A 434 7.47 -12.91 -11.18
N ASP A 435 6.89 -14.11 -11.11
CA ASP A 435 5.72 -14.52 -11.91
C ASP A 435 4.37 -14.26 -11.21
N ASN A 436 4.43 -13.66 -10.01
CA ASN A 436 3.30 -13.26 -9.18
C ASN A 436 3.40 -11.75 -8.93
N ALA A 437 2.33 -11.01 -9.24
CA ALA A 437 2.34 -9.55 -9.14
C ALA A 437 2.41 -9.03 -7.70
N ALA A 438 1.80 -9.73 -6.73
CA ALA A 438 1.91 -9.38 -5.32
C ALA A 438 3.35 -9.56 -4.82
N THR A 439 4.00 -10.71 -5.13
CA THR A 439 5.43 -10.91 -4.83
C THR A 439 6.32 -9.86 -5.50
N HIS A 440 6.02 -9.52 -6.75
CA HIS A 440 6.73 -8.47 -7.49
C HIS A 440 6.66 -7.12 -6.77
N LEU A 441 5.49 -6.75 -6.24
CA LEU A 441 5.32 -5.54 -5.44
C LEU A 441 6.11 -5.60 -4.13
N ILE A 442 6.01 -6.68 -3.35
CA ILE A 442 6.78 -6.83 -2.08
C ILE A 442 8.29 -6.72 -2.34
N ARG A 443 8.81 -7.37 -3.38
CA ARG A 443 10.24 -7.28 -3.72
C ARG A 443 10.66 -5.84 -3.96
N ASN A 444 9.87 -5.10 -4.74
CA ASN A 444 10.19 -3.73 -5.12
C ASN A 444 10.00 -2.74 -3.96
N ALA A 445 9.03 -2.99 -3.06
CA ALA A 445 8.88 -2.27 -1.81
C ALA A 445 10.12 -2.40 -0.91
N LEU A 446 10.74 -3.60 -0.87
CA LEU A 446 11.86 -3.90 0.02
C LEU A 446 13.25 -3.78 -0.62
N GLY A 447 13.38 -3.06 -1.74
CA GLY A 447 14.69 -2.73 -2.33
C GLY A 447 14.81 -3.09 -3.82
N GLY A 448 13.91 -3.90 -4.36
CA GLY A 448 13.85 -4.21 -5.78
C GLY A 448 15.16 -4.81 -6.31
N ASN A 449 15.85 -4.06 -7.17
CA ASN A 449 17.13 -4.44 -7.76
C ASN A 449 18.34 -4.04 -6.87
N ASP A 450 18.12 -3.35 -5.77
CA ASP A 450 19.10 -3.25 -4.68
C ASP A 450 19.09 -4.52 -3.84
N LYS A 451 19.86 -5.50 -4.30
CA LYS A 451 19.99 -6.83 -3.70
C LYS A 451 20.53 -6.78 -2.27
N ASP A 452 21.37 -5.80 -1.95
CA ASP A 452 21.90 -5.69 -0.59
C ASP A 452 20.79 -5.21 0.36
N GLN A 453 20.04 -4.17 -0.01
CA GLN A 453 18.90 -3.70 0.78
C GLN A 453 17.85 -4.80 0.98
N LEU A 454 17.48 -5.50 -0.09
CA LEU A 454 16.48 -6.57 -0.05
C LEU A 454 16.87 -7.70 0.90
N CYS A 455 18.09 -8.23 0.75
CA CYS A 455 18.59 -9.30 1.59
C CYS A 455 18.76 -8.86 3.05
N SER A 456 19.19 -7.62 3.30
CA SER A 456 19.32 -7.08 4.65
C SER A 456 17.98 -6.94 5.36
N LEU A 457 16.95 -6.38 4.70
CA LEU A 457 15.62 -6.21 5.28
C LEU A 457 14.96 -7.57 5.58
N LEU A 458 15.07 -8.54 4.67
CA LEU A 458 14.49 -9.88 4.85
C LEU A 458 15.22 -10.72 5.90
N SER A 459 16.46 -10.39 6.23
CA SER A 459 17.24 -11.04 7.28
C SER A 459 16.81 -10.69 8.70
N LEU A 460 16.08 -9.59 8.89
CA LEU A 460 15.69 -9.13 10.23
C LEU A 460 14.59 -10.02 10.81
N PRO A 461 14.79 -10.61 12.01
CA PRO A 461 13.74 -11.36 12.69
C PRO A 461 12.79 -10.45 13.47
N SER A 462 11.57 -10.93 13.75
CA SER A 462 10.70 -10.32 14.75
C SER A 462 11.38 -10.32 16.14
N PRO A 463 11.19 -9.29 16.98
CA PRO A 463 10.44 -8.05 16.73
C PRO A 463 11.30 -6.93 16.08
N MET A 464 12.60 -7.17 15.86
CA MET A 464 13.52 -6.15 15.33
C MET A 464 13.07 -5.62 13.97
N SER A 465 12.48 -6.51 13.18
CA SER A 465 12.07 -6.27 11.81
C SER A 465 10.97 -5.19 11.70
N ARG A 466 10.17 -5.00 12.77
CA ARG A 466 9.12 -3.97 12.88
C ARG A 466 9.64 -2.53 12.84
N ASN A 467 10.92 -2.32 13.17
CA ASN A 467 11.55 -0.99 13.08
C ASN A 467 11.90 -0.57 11.65
N TYR A 468 11.78 -1.48 10.67
CA TYR A 468 12.27 -1.26 9.31
C TYR A 468 11.23 -1.51 8.22
N ARG A 469 10.18 -2.27 8.52
CA ARG A 469 9.01 -2.50 7.66
C ARG A 469 7.85 -2.99 8.53
N ASP A 470 6.64 -2.80 8.05
CA ASP A 470 5.45 -3.42 8.63
C ASP A 470 5.19 -4.83 8.10
N ASP A 471 4.13 -5.46 8.61
CA ASP A 471 3.47 -6.55 7.90
C ASP A 471 3.03 -6.06 6.51
N ILE A 472 3.17 -6.90 5.48
CA ILE A 472 2.79 -6.53 4.12
C ILE A 472 1.89 -7.62 3.56
N THR A 473 0.63 -7.28 3.27
CA THR A 473 -0.33 -8.18 2.64
C THR A 473 -0.92 -7.51 1.41
N ILE A 474 -0.88 -8.20 0.28
CA ILE A 474 -1.27 -7.65 -1.03
C ILE A 474 -2.14 -8.65 -1.77
N THR A 475 -3.22 -8.13 -2.36
CA THR A 475 -4.05 -8.82 -3.36
C THR A 475 -4.11 -7.97 -4.62
N VAL A 476 -3.69 -8.52 -5.76
CA VAL A 476 -3.77 -7.89 -7.09
C VAL A 476 -4.84 -8.61 -7.91
N VAL A 477 -5.93 -7.92 -8.25
CA VAL A 477 -7.07 -8.47 -9.01
C VAL A 477 -6.99 -7.98 -10.45
N PHE A 478 -7.01 -8.89 -11.41
CA PHE A 478 -6.94 -8.57 -12.84
C PHE A 478 -8.29 -8.70 -13.50
N PHE A 479 -8.75 -7.60 -14.11
CA PHE A 479 -10.01 -7.53 -14.82
C PHE A 479 -9.82 -7.79 -16.32
N GLY A 480 -10.83 -8.39 -16.94
CA GLY A 480 -10.87 -8.70 -18.36
C GLY A 480 -11.79 -9.86 -18.70
N ASP A 481 -12.23 -9.92 -19.96
CA ASP A 481 -13.13 -10.97 -20.46
C ASP A 481 -12.39 -12.23 -21.00
N ASN A 482 -11.08 -12.34 -20.79
CA ASN A 482 -10.25 -13.43 -21.31
C ASN A 482 -10.37 -14.71 -20.45
N GLY A 483 -11.29 -15.60 -20.82
CA GLY A 483 -11.39 -16.94 -20.23
C GLY A 483 -10.99 -18.05 -21.20
N GLU A 484 -9.72 -18.48 -21.18
CA GLU A 484 -9.43 -19.90 -21.44
C GLU A 484 -9.62 -20.66 -20.12
N SER A 485 -10.54 -21.61 -20.13
CA SER A 485 -10.92 -22.43 -18.98
C SER A 485 -9.78 -23.36 -18.55
N SER A 486 -9.37 -23.33 -17.28
CA SER A 486 -8.56 -24.39 -16.68
C SER A 486 -9.16 -24.85 -15.35
N SER A 487 -9.21 -26.16 -15.16
CA SER A 487 -9.77 -26.85 -14.01
C SER A 487 -8.88 -26.74 -12.76
N LYS A 488 -9.19 -25.79 -11.87
CA LYS A 488 -8.89 -25.90 -10.43
C LYS A 488 -10.12 -25.50 -9.65
N GLU A 489 -10.36 -26.18 -8.53
CA GLU A 489 -11.54 -25.99 -7.69
C GLU A 489 -11.55 -24.59 -7.09
N GLU A 490 -12.58 -23.81 -7.44
CA GLU A 490 -12.90 -22.53 -6.84
C GLU A 490 -13.50 -22.75 -5.45
N PHE A 491 -13.20 -21.86 -4.49
CA PHE A 491 -13.88 -21.86 -3.20
C PHE A 491 -15.29 -21.26 -3.37
N ILE A 492 -16.23 -22.11 -3.79
CA ILE A 492 -17.62 -21.73 -4.05
C ILE A 492 -18.42 -21.93 -2.77
N VAL A 493 -18.83 -20.84 -2.12
CA VAL A 493 -19.78 -20.90 -1.00
C VAL A 493 -21.20 -20.86 -1.57
N LYS A 494 -22.02 -21.86 -1.23
CA LYS A 494 -23.42 -21.94 -1.70
C LYS A 494 -24.29 -20.91 -0.97
N HIS A 495 -25.20 -20.28 -1.72
CA HIS A 495 -26.24 -19.39 -1.18
C HIS A 495 -27.00 -20.12 -0.07
N GLY A 496 -27.00 -19.57 1.15
CA GLY A 496 -27.67 -20.14 2.33
C GLY A 496 -26.79 -20.79 3.41
N GLU A 497 -25.47 -20.94 3.20
CA GLU A 497 -24.55 -21.51 4.21
C GLU A 497 -23.96 -20.46 5.18
N PHE A 498 -24.34 -19.18 5.06
CA PHE A 498 -23.88 -18.11 5.94
C PHE A 498 -24.53 -18.23 7.32
N LYS A 499 -23.96 -19.06 8.20
CA LYS A 499 -24.19 -18.96 9.65
C LYS A 499 -23.35 -17.81 10.18
N ALA A 500 -23.88 -16.59 10.15
CA ALA A 500 -23.30 -15.47 10.90
C ALA A 500 -23.61 -15.66 12.38
N LYS A 501 -22.65 -16.20 13.14
CA LYS A 501 -22.55 -16.08 14.60
C LYS A 501 -21.09 -16.26 14.99
N ILE A 502 -20.56 -15.30 15.77
CA ILE A 502 -19.29 -15.44 16.49
C ILE A 502 -19.53 -16.14 17.82
#